data_AF-A0A2X1RGQ5-F1
#
_entry.id   AF-A0A2X1RGQ5-F1
#
_cell.length_a   1.000
_cell.length_b   1.000
_cell.length_c   1.000
_cell.angle_alpha   90.00
_cell.angle_beta   90.00
_cell.angle_gamma   90.00
#
_symmetry.space_group_name_H-M   'P 1'
#
loop_
_entity.id
_entity.type
_entity.pdbx_description
1 polymer ?
#
loop_
_entity_poly.entity_id
_entity_poly.type
_entity_poly.pdbx_seq_one_letter_code
_entity_poly.pdbx_strand_id
1 'polypeptide(L)'
;MKKTLAALIVGAFAASAASAAVVYNNEGTKVELGGRLSVIAEQSTSTEDNQQQQHGTLRNQGSRFHIKATHNLGDGFYAQGYLETRFVSDYTRKKADHFSDIATKYAYVTLGNNTFGEVKLGRAKTIADEITTAEDKEYGLLNSKKYIPTNGNTVGYTFKGIDGLVLGANYLLAQERDRRTLNVSGNRLKTGEVTVGEISNGIQVGAKYDANNIIVGIAYGRTNYKDSNETRSRGSTTSSTTSTTTYIYQGKKQEVNGALASLGYRFSDLGLLVSLDSGYAKTKNYKAKHEKKLFRISRFPI
;
A
#
# COMPACT_ATOMS: atom_id res chain seq x y z
N MET A 1 30.86 -8.80 -13.11
CA MET A 1 29.87 -9.63 -13.84
C MET A 1 28.65 -8.78 -14.17
N LYS A 2 28.26 -8.65 -15.43
CA LYS A 2 26.99 -8.02 -15.84
C LYS A 2 25.91 -9.10 -15.78
N LYS A 3 24.93 -8.97 -14.88
CA LYS A 3 23.71 -9.79 -14.89
C LYS A 3 22.70 -9.07 -15.77
N THR A 4 22.26 -9.68 -16.86
CA THR A 4 21.22 -9.12 -17.72
C THR A 4 19.93 -9.87 -17.44
N LEU A 5 18.91 -9.13 -16.97
CA LEU A 5 17.56 -9.64 -16.74
C LEU A 5 16.66 -9.03 -17.80
N ALA A 6 15.99 -9.87 -18.59
CA ALA A 6 14.94 -9.44 -19.52
C ALA A 6 13.60 -9.97 -19.01
N ALA A 7 12.62 -9.08 -18.87
CA ALA A 7 11.27 -9.39 -18.42
C ALA A 7 10.25 -9.03 -19.51
N LEU A 8 9.32 -9.94 -19.79
CA LEU A 8 8.22 -9.75 -20.73
C LEU A 8 6.89 -10.07 -20.02
N ILE A 9 5.96 -9.12 -20.04
CA ILE A 9 4.61 -9.33 -19.50
C ILE A 9 3.83 -10.17 -20.52
N VAL A 10 3.43 -11.39 -20.13
CA VAL A 10 2.77 -12.33 -21.06
C VAL A 10 1.24 -12.23 -20.98
N GLY A 11 0.68 -11.52 -20.00
CA GLY A 11 -0.74 -11.20 -19.95
C GLY A 11 -1.19 -10.67 -18.60
N ALA A 12 -2.09 -9.68 -18.63
CA ALA A 12 -2.76 -9.17 -17.45
C ALA A 12 -4.27 -9.18 -17.69
N PHE A 13 -4.98 -10.13 -17.06
CA PHE A 13 -6.44 -10.18 -17.08
C PHE A 13 -6.93 -9.55 -15.78
N ALA A 14 -7.43 -8.32 -15.90
CA ALA A 14 -8.03 -7.59 -14.79
C ALA A 14 -9.54 -7.50 -15.01
N ALA A 15 -10.32 -8.14 -14.13
CA ALA A 15 -11.71 -7.77 -13.99
C ALA A 15 -11.75 -6.47 -13.18
N SER A 16 -12.12 -5.36 -13.82
CA SER A 16 -12.39 -4.11 -13.09
C SER A 16 -13.64 -4.28 -12.21
N ALA A 17 -13.97 -3.33 -11.34
CA ALA A 17 -15.24 -3.38 -10.59
C ALA A 17 -16.47 -3.43 -11.54
N ALA A 18 -16.35 -2.95 -12.79
CA ALA A 18 -17.36 -3.06 -13.83
C ALA A 18 -17.41 -4.46 -14.49
N SER A 19 -16.43 -5.32 -14.22
CA SER A 19 -16.30 -6.69 -14.74
C SER A 19 -16.36 -7.73 -13.62
N ALA A 20 -16.70 -7.33 -12.38
CA ALA A 20 -16.88 -8.26 -11.27
C ALA A 20 -18.13 -9.10 -11.49
N ALA A 21 -18.05 -10.41 -11.22
CA ALA A 21 -19.17 -11.32 -11.33
C ALA A 21 -20.14 -11.08 -10.18
N VAL A 22 -21.38 -10.71 -10.50
CA VAL A 22 -22.46 -10.61 -9.52
C VAL A 22 -22.96 -12.03 -9.25
N VAL A 23 -22.70 -12.54 -8.03
CA VAL A 23 -23.08 -13.90 -7.63
C VAL A 23 -24.35 -13.93 -6.80
N TYR A 24 -24.75 -12.79 -6.25
CA TYR A 24 -26.01 -12.63 -5.53
C TYR A 24 -26.52 -11.21 -5.73
N ASN A 25 -27.81 -11.08 -6.01
CA ASN A 25 -28.49 -9.79 -6.13
C ASN A 25 -29.97 -9.96 -5.81
N ASN A 26 -30.30 -9.96 -4.51
CA ASN A 26 -31.68 -10.09 -4.06
C ASN A 26 -31.88 -9.38 -2.71
N GLU A 27 -33.11 -8.98 -2.40
CA GLU A 27 -33.50 -8.36 -1.11
C GLU A 27 -32.60 -7.17 -0.70
N GLY A 28 -32.30 -6.29 -1.65
CA GLY A 28 -31.45 -5.11 -1.40
C GLY A 28 -29.96 -5.44 -1.15
N THR A 29 -29.55 -6.71 -1.22
CA THR A 29 -28.16 -7.14 -1.08
C THR A 29 -27.56 -7.54 -2.42
N LYS A 30 -26.39 -6.99 -2.73
CA LYS A 30 -25.59 -7.32 -3.91
C LYS A 30 -24.22 -7.84 -3.47
N VAL A 31 -23.83 -9.03 -3.95
CA VAL A 31 -22.50 -9.61 -3.72
C VAL A 31 -21.77 -9.78 -5.04
N GLU A 32 -20.55 -9.26 -5.09
CA GLU A 32 -19.67 -9.17 -6.25
C GLU A 32 -18.35 -9.88 -5.94
N LEU A 33 -17.93 -10.77 -6.83
CA LEU A 33 -16.61 -11.41 -6.82
C LEU A 33 -15.77 -10.88 -7.97
N GLY A 34 -14.53 -10.51 -7.70
CA GLY A 34 -13.63 -10.00 -8.73
C GLY A 34 -12.16 -10.28 -8.41
N GLY A 35 -11.28 -9.86 -9.30
CA GLY A 35 -9.86 -10.13 -9.14
C GLY A 35 -9.02 -9.73 -10.34
N ARG A 36 -7.73 -10.00 -10.21
CA ARG A 36 -6.74 -9.87 -11.27
C ARG A 36 -5.82 -11.07 -11.23
N LEU A 37 -5.53 -11.64 -12.40
CA LEU A 37 -4.41 -12.56 -12.60
C LEU A 37 -3.36 -11.84 -13.44
N SER A 38 -2.13 -11.75 -12.94
CA SER A 38 -1.02 -11.05 -13.60
C SER A 38 0.25 -11.85 -13.43
N VAL A 39 0.90 -12.19 -14.55
CA VAL A 39 2.09 -13.03 -14.58
C VAL A 39 3.13 -12.41 -15.52
N ILE A 40 4.38 -12.38 -15.09
CA ILE A 40 5.53 -11.97 -15.90
C ILE A 40 6.34 -13.22 -16.25
N ALA A 41 6.79 -13.32 -17.51
CA ALA A 41 7.84 -14.24 -17.89
C ALA A 41 9.19 -13.53 -17.79
N GLU A 42 10.12 -14.11 -17.04
CA GLU A 42 11.47 -13.58 -16.86
C GLU A 42 12.48 -14.61 -17.35
N GLN A 43 13.50 -14.12 -18.07
CA GLN A 43 14.65 -14.92 -18.46
C GLN A 43 15.90 -14.34 -17.80
N SER A 44 16.63 -15.20 -17.10
CA SER A 44 17.89 -14.88 -16.44
C SER A 44 19.02 -15.68 -17.04
N THR A 45 20.16 -15.03 -17.22
CA THR A 45 21.40 -15.67 -17.69
C THR A 45 22.46 -15.56 -16.62
N SER A 46 23.05 -16.70 -16.26
CA SER A 46 24.19 -16.80 -15.36
C SER A 46 25.33 -17.59 -16.02
N THR A 47 26.54 -17.44 -15.50
CA THR A 47 27.69 -18.25 -15.91
C THR A 47 28.18 -18.96 -14.65
N GLU A 48 28.10 -20.28 -14.66
CA GLU A 48 28.68 -21.15 -13.63
C GLU A 48 29.58 -22.17 -14.35
N ASP A 49 30.75 -22.45 -13.78
CA ASP A 49 31.74 -23.38 -14.33
C ASP A 49 32.05 -23.21 -15.84
N ASN A 50 32.23 -21.96 -16.29
CA ASN A 50 32.44 -21.59 -17.70
C ASN A 50 31.32 -22.03 -18.67
N GLN A 51 30.15 -22.42 -18.16
CA GLN A 51 28.97 -22.72 -18.95
C GLN A 51 27.93 -21.61 -18.81
N GLN A 52 27.36 -21.17 -19.92
CA GLN A 52 26.28 -20.19 -19.92
C GLN A 52 24.96 -20.91 -19.60
N GLN A 53 24.38 -20.58 -18.46
CA GLN A 53 23.10 -21.11 -18.02
C GLN A 53 22.01 -20.08 -18.33
N GLN A 54 20.90 -20.55 -18.90
CA GLN A 54 19.71 -19.74 -19.14
C GLN A 54 18.54 -20.36 -18.39
N HIS A 55 17.85 -19.55 -17.59
CA HIS A 55 16.71 -19.98 -16.79
C HIS A 55 15.51 -19.09 -17.10
N GLY A 56 14.42 -19.70 -17.56
CA GLY A 56 13.11 -19.05 -17.68
C GLY A 56 12.27 -19.29 -16.43
N THR A 57 11.51 -18.29 -16.00
CA THR A 57 10.53 -18.43 -14.91
C THR A 57 9.27 -17.62 -15.18
N LEU A 58 8.16 -18.07 -14.62
CA LEU A 58 6.91 -17.31 -14.54
C LEU A 58 6.74 -16.84 -13.10
N ARG A 59 6.49 -15.54 -12.94
CA ARG A 59 6.32 -14.91 -11.63
C ARG A 59 5.02 -14.14 -11.54
N ASN A 60 4.32 -14.30 -10.43
CA ASN A 60 3.14 -13.52 -10.08
C ASN A 60 3.48 -12.02 -9.94
N GLN A 61 2.68 -11.20 -10.60
CA GLN A 61 2.80 -9.74 -10.62
C GLN A 61 1.55 -9.09 -9.99
N GLY A 62 1.24 -9.47 -8.76
CA GLY A 62 0.14 -8.85 -8.02
C GLY A 62 -1.24 -9.36 -8.41
N SER A 63 -1.33 -10.66 -8.68
CA SER A 63 -2.60 -11.36 -8.72
C SER A 63 -3.32 -11.22 -7.38
N ARG A 64 -4.64 -11.09 -7.44
CA ARG A 64 -5.51 -10.77 -6.31
C ARG A 64 -6.93 -11.20 -6.57
N PHE A 65 -7.67 -11.39 -5.49
CA PHE A 65 -9.08 -11.70 -5.50
C PHE A 65 -9.79 -10.81 -4.49
N HIS A 66 -11.03 -10.43 -4.77
CA HIS A 66 -11.83 -9.65 -3.83
C HIS A 66 -13.30 -10.07 -3.82
N ILE A 67 -13.90 -9.89 -2.64
CA ILE A 67 -15.33 -10.02 -2.39
C ILE A 67 -15.85 -8.67 -1.92
N LYS A 68 -16.97 -8.23 -2.49
CA LYS A 68 -17.67 -7.02 -2.09
C LYS A 68 -19.14 -7.34 -1.91
N ALA A 69 -19.66 -7.08 -0.71
CA ALA A 69 -21.08 -7.21 -0.42
C ALA A 69 -21.62 -5.82 -0.08
N THR A 70 -22.70 -5.39 -0.73
CA THR A 70 -23.37 -4.11 -0.46
C THR A 70 -24.83 -4.39 -0.14
N HIS A 71 -25.32 -3.88 0.99
CA HIS A 71 -26.71 -3.98 1.41
C HIS A 71 -27.32 -2.58 1.47
N ASN A 72 -28.44 -2.39 0.79
CA ASN A 72 -29.22 -1.16 0.82
C ASN A 72 -30.06 -1.12 2.10
N LEU A 73 -29.91 -0.04 2.87
CA LEU A 73 -30.61 0.17 4.14
C LEU A 73 -31.87 1.05 3.97
N GLY A 74 -32.11 1.59 2.77
CA GLY A 74 -33.18 2.57 2.51
C GLY A 74 -32.68 4.02 2.56
N ASP A 75 -33.46 4.95 2.00
CA ASP A 75 -33.21 6.41 2.05
C ASP A 75 -31.80 6.85 1.61
N GLY A 76 -31.24 6.12 0.65
CA GLY A 76 -29.89 6.35 0.12
C GLY A 76 -28.77 5.84 1.05
N PHE A 77 -29.07 5.28 2.21
CA PHE A 77 -28.11 4.63 3.09
C PHE A 77 -27.76 3.21 2.61
N TYR A 78 -26.51 2.83 2.81
CA TYR A 78 -26.03 1.49 2.52
C TYR A 78 -24.93 1.07 3.49
N ALA A 79 -24.84 -0.24 3.70
CA ALA A 79 -23.70 -0.90 4.33
C ALA A 79 -22.93 -1.68 3.27
N GLN A 80 -21.60 -1.72 3.38
CA GLN A 80 -20.75 -2.50 2.50
C GLN A 80 -19.65 -3.21 3.27
N GLY A 81 -19.42 -4.48 2.96
CA GLY A 81 -18.22 -5.23 3.37
C GLY A 81 -17.31 -5.45 2.18
N TYR A 82 -16.00 -5.29 2.37
CA TYR A 82 -15.00 -5.52 1.34
C TYR A 82 -13.79 -6.30 1.87
N LEU A 83 -13.40 -7.34 1.14
CA LEU A 83 -12.23 -8.17 1.41
C LEU A 83 -11.42 -8.32 0.11
N GLU A 84 -10.14 -7.94 0.11
CA GLU A 84 -9.19 -8.20 -0.98
C GLU A 84 -7.99 -9.00 -0.44
N THR A 85 -7.65 -10.09 -1.12
CA THR A 85 -6.46 -10.90 -0.88
C THR A 85 -5.48 -10.77 -2.04
N ARG A 86 -4.19 -10.95 -1.76
CA ARG A 86 -3.12 -10.89 -2.75
C ARG A 86 -2.14 -12.03 -2.54
N PHE A 87 -1.68 -12.59 -3.66
CA PHE A 87 -0.57 -13.54 -3.67
C PHE A 87 0.75 -12.78 -3.44
N VAL A 88 1.53 -13.23 -2.46
CA VAL A 88 2.81 -12.64 -2.02
C VAL A 88 3.87 -13.72 -1.80
N SER A 89 5.13 -13.32 -1.62
CA SER A 89 6.27 -14.24 -1.43
C SER A 89 7.09 -13.96 -0.17
N ASP A 90 6.62 -13.06 0.69
CA ASP A 90 7.46 -12.45 1.73
C ASP A 90 7.70 -13.37 2.95
N TYR A 91 6.85 -14.39 3.15
CA TYR A 91 6.90 -15.24 4.34
C TYR A 91 7.77 -16.49 4.14
N THR A 92 7.81 -17.03 2.93
CA THR A 92 8.68 -18.16 2.57
C THR A 92 9.74 -17.68 1.57
N ARG A 93 10.98 -17.41 2.03
CA ARG A 93 12.15 -17.05 1.19
C ARG A 93 12.55 -18.11 0.15
N LYS A 94 11.69 -19.08 -0.14
CA LYS A 94 12.02 -20.30 -0.87
C LYS A 94 11.58 -20.28 -2.33
N LYS A 95 10.79 -19.31 -2.81
CA LYS A 95 10.35 -19.29 -4.22
C LYS A 95 10.33 -17.89 -4.82
N ALA A 96 10.96 -17.74 -5.97
CA ALA A 96 10.98 -16.50 -6.76
C ALA A 96 9.68 -16.27 -7.56
N ASP A 97 8.77 -17.25 -7.59
CA ASP A 97 7.54 -17.23 -8.39
C ASP A 97 6.42 -16.35 -7.82
N HIS A 98 6.51 -15.93 -6.56
CA HIS A 98 5.54 -15.06 -5.87
C HIS A 98 4.11 -15.60 -5.80
N PHE A 99 3.90 -16.91 -5.90
CA PHE A 99 2.58 -17.56 -5.76
C PHE A 99 2.37 -18.25 -4.40
N SER A 100 3.40 -18.31 -3.55
CA SER A 100 3.46 -19.23 -2.41
C SER A 100 2.54 -18.86 -1.25
N ASP A 101 2.35 -17.57 -0.96
CA ASP A 101 1.59 -17.11 0.21
C ASP A 101 0.39 -16.26 -0.22
N ILE A 102 -0.71 -16.32 0.54
CA ILE A 102 -1.89 -15.45 0.36
C ILE A 102 -2.04 -14.56 1.59
N ALA A 103 -2.07 -13.24 1.38
CA ALA A 103 -2.25 -12.26 2.46
C ALA A 103 -3.44 -11.34 2.20
N THR A 104 -4.12 -10.93 3.27
CA THR A 104 -5.20 -9.95 3.20
C THR A 104 -4.63 -8.55 2.96
N LYS A 105 -4.96 -7.96 1.80
CA LYS A 105 -4.56 -6.61 1.44
C LYS A 105 -5.53 -5.55 1.98
N TYR A 106 -6.83 -5.79 1.85
CA TYR A 106 -7.89 -4.92 2.39
C TYR A 106 -8.96 -5.75 3.08
N ALA A 107 -9.49 -5.24 4.19
CA ALA A 107 -10.60 -5.82 4.93
C ALA A 107 -11.26 -4.69 5.72
N TYR A 108 -12.41 -4.22 5.24
CA TYR A 108 -13.09 -3.07 5.84
C TYR A 108 -14.61 -3.16 5.65
N VAL A 109 -15.30 -2.39 6.48
CA VAL A 109 -16.73 -2.12 6.33
C VAL A 109 -16.93 -0.63 6.03
N THR A 110 -17.99 -0.33 5.29
CA THR A 110 -18.41 1.02 4.95
C THR A 110 -19.85 1.21 5.38
N LEU A 111 -20.17 2.32 6.01
CA LEU A 111 -21.52 2.84 6.15
C LEU A 111 -21.58 4.15 5.39
N GLY A 112 -22.50 4.28 4.45
CA GLY A 112 -22.55 5.46 3.60
C GLY A 112 -23.96 5.86 3.23
N ASN A 113 -24.06 7.08 2.72
CA ASN A 113 -25.24 7.64 2.12
C ASN A 113 -24.84 8.34 0.80
N ASN A 114 -25.66 8.21 -0.23
CA ASN A 114 -25.37 8.77 -1.55
C ASN A 114 -25.17 10.30 -1.55
N THR A 115 -25.75 11.02 -0.58
CA THR A 115 -25.65 12.48 -0.45
C THR A 115 -24.65 12.89 0.63
N PHE A 116 -24.65 12.23 1.78
CA PHE A 116 -23.82 12.63 2.92
C PHE A 116 -22.41 12.04 2.93
N GLY A 117 -22.08 11.13 2.02
CA GLY A 117 -20.77 10.49 1.97
C GLY A 117 -20.71 9.18 2.76
N GLU A 118 -19.50 8.68 2.98
CA GLU A 118 -19.24 7.34 3.49
C GLU A 118 -18.17 7.32 4.58
N VAL A 119 -18.37 6.48 5.60
CA VAL A 119 -17.39 6.17 6.64
C VAL A 119 -16.86 4.75 6.42
N LYS A 120 -15.53 4.60 6.32
CA LYS A 120 -14.83 3.32 6.17
C LYS A 120 -14.05 2.98 7.43
N LEU A 121 -14.20 1.74 7.90
CA LEU A 121 -13.56 1.21 9.10
C LEU A 121 -12.81 -0.08 8.79
N GLY A 122 -11.52 -0.11 9.09
CA GLY A 122 -10.69 -1.32 9.00
C GLY A 122 -9.43 -1.11 8.16
N ARG A 123 -8.91 -2.19 7.56
CA ARG A 123 -7.76 -2.13 6.66
C ARG A 123 -8.23 -1.64 5.29
N ALA A 124 -8.18 -0.33 5.07
CA ALA A 124 -8.71 0.32 3.89
C ALA A 124 -7.68 1.25 3.23
N LYS A 125 -8.02 1.74 2.03
CA LYS A 125 -7.34 2.85 1.37
C LYS A 125 -7.64 4.16 2.07
N THR A 126 -6.70 5.11 2.01
CA THR A 126 -6.88 6.48 2.52
C THR A 126 -7.10 7.46 1.37
N ILE A 127 -7.47 8.71 1.69
CA ILE A 127 -7.63 9.79 0.71
C ILE A 127 -6.37 10.03 -0.15
N ALA A 128 -5.18 9.74 0.40
CA ALA A 128 -3.92 9.83 -0.34
C ALA A 128 -3.84 8.85 -1.54
N ASP A 129 -4.50 7.69 -1.46
CA ASP A 129 -4.61 6.73 -2.59
C ASP A 129 -5.49 7.29 -3.70
N GLU A 130 -6.57 8.01 -3.36
CA GLU A 130 -7.51 8.55 -4.33
C GLU A 130 -6.93 9.74 -5.12
N ILE A 131 -6.00 10.49 -4.51
CA ILE A 131 -5.35 11.66 -5.11
C ILE A 131 -4.26 11.27 -6.11
N THR A 132 -3.50 10.22 -5.81
CA THR A 132 -2.41 9.76 -6.68
C THR A 132 -2.99 9.25 -8.00
N THR A 133 -2.60 9.85 -9.12
CA THR A 133 -3.06 9.44 -10.46
C THR A 133 -2.12 8.43 -11.12
N ALA A 134 -0.86 8.38 -10.67
CA ALA A 134 0.20 7.51 -11.16
C ALA A 134 0.80 6.64 -10.04
N GLU A 135 0.56 5.33 -10.09
CA GLU A 135 1.31 4.33 -9.31
C GLU A 135 2.08 3.41 -10.27
N ASP A 136 3.41 3.38 -10.15
CA ASP A 136 4.24 2.36 -10.79
C ASP A 136 4.23 1.11 -9.90
N LYS A 137 3.55 0.06 -10.38
CA LYS A 137 3.44 -1.23 -9.69
C LYS A 137 4.49 -2.24 -10.15
N GLU A 138 5.36 -1.87 -11.08
CA GLU A 138 6.20 -2.78 -11.85
C GLU A 138 7.68 -2.55 -11.62
N TYR A 139 8.15 -1.30 -11.67
CA TYR A 139 9.57 -0.97 -11.45
C TYR A 139 9.85 -0.29 -10.12
N GLY A 140 8.79 0.06 -9.35
CA GLY A 140 8.92 0.72 -8.06
C GLY A 140 9.57 2.10 -8.13
N LEU A 141 9.66 2.70 -9.33
CA LEU A 141 10.22 4.02 -9.56
C LEU A 141 9.31 5.12 -8.97
N LEU A 142 8.01 4.83 -8.84
CA LEU A 142 6.99 5.73 -8.31
C LEU A 142 6.36 5.11 -7.05
N ASN A 143 6.66 5.67 -5.88
CA ASN A 143 6.13 5.18 -4.61
C ASN A 143 5.57 6.31 -3.75
N SER A 144 4.29 6.64 -3.95
CA SER A 144 3.56 7.70 -3.22
C SER A 144 3.40 7.41 -1.72
N LYS A 145 3.49 6.13 -1.30
CA LYS A 145 3.50 5.71 0.13
C LYS A 145 4.65 6.34 0.92
N LYS A 146 5.67 6.84 0.23
CA LYS A 146 6.84 7.50 0.83
C LYS A 146 6.50 8.88 1.42
N TYR A 147 5.36 9.46 1.06
CA TYR A 147 4.96 10.78 1.54
C TYR A 147 3.91 10.72 2.64
N ILE A 148 2.78 10.08 2.31
CA ILE A 148 1.65 9.88 3.20
C ILE A 148 1.18 8.43 2.98
N PRO A 149 0.84 7.66 4.03
CA PRO A 149 0.31 6.30 3.86
C PRO A 149 -0.94 6.29 2.97
N THR A 150 -0.95 5.50 1.89
CA THR A 150 -2.12 5.35 0.98
C THR A 150 -3.09 4.26 1.44
N ASN A 151 -2.72 3.48 2.46
CA ASN A 151 -3.55 2.44 3.05
C ASN A 151 -3.10 2.17 4.48
N GLY A 152 -3.97 1.51 5.26
CA GLY A 152 -3.66 1.09 6.62
C GLY A 152 -4.92 0.71 7.39
N ASN A 153 -4.75 0.41 8.67
CA ASN A 153 -5.89 0.35 9.59
C ASN A 153 -6.38 1.78 9.85
N THR A 154 -7.58 2.12 9.41
CA THR A 154 -8.07 3.50 9.37
C THR A 154 -9.55 3.61 9.69
N VAL A 155 -9.92 4.74 10.29
CA VAL A 155 -11.25 5.33 10.22
C VAL A 155 -11.18 6.45 9.18
N GLY A 156 -11.90 6.32 8.08
CA GLY A 156 -11.93 7.30 7.01
C GLY A 156 -13.34 7.81 6.76
N TYR A 157 -13.50 9.11 6.54
CA TYR A 157 -14.71 9.70 6.01
C TYR A 157 -14.43 10.25 4.61
N THR A 158 -15.33 10.01 3.67
CA THR A 158 -15.24 10.50 2.30
C THR A 158 -16.57 11.08 1.87
N PHE A 159 -16.59 12.36 1.51
CA PHE A 159 -17.74 13.04 0.96
C PHE A 159 -17.68 13.06 -0.57
N LYS A 160 -18.79 12.69 -1.23
CA LYS A 160 -18.94 12.61 -2.69
C LYS A 160 -20.27 13.20 -3.17
N GLY A 161 -20.89 14.07 -2.37
CA GLY A 161 -22.22 14.62 -2.66
C GLY A 161 -22.22 15.70 -3.76
N ILE A 162 -21.05 16.16 -4.21
CA ILE A 162 -20.89 17.12 -5.30
C ILE A 162 -20.21 16.41 -6.45
N ASP A 163 -20.79 16.50 -7.65
CA ASP A 163 -20.25 15.83 -8.83
C ASP A 163 -18.81 16.30 -9.12
N GLY A 164 -17.96 15.34 -9.46
CA GLY A 164 -16.51 15.55 -9.65
C GLY A 164 -15.71 15.86 -8.38
N LEU A 165 -16.31 16.23 -7.25
CA LEU A 165 -15.59 16.60 -6.03
C LEU A 165 -15.63 15.49 -4.97
N VAL A 166 -14.44 15.11 -4.51
CA VAL A 166 -14.23 14.20 -3.39
C VAL A 166 -13.47 14.91 -2.30
N LEU A 167 -14.01 14.92 -1.08
CA LEU A 167 -13.31 15.38 0.12
C LEU A 167 -13.11 14.18 1.05
N GLY A 168 -11.94 14.07 1.67
CA GLY A 168 -11.67 12.95 2.56
C GLY A 168 -10.83 13.33 3.77
N ALA A 169 -11.10 12.65 4.87
CA ALA A 169 -10.29 12.69 6.07
C ALA A 169 -10.08 11.27 6.60
N ASN A 170 -8.87 10.97 7.04
CA ASN A 170 -8.52 9.66 7.59
C ASN A 170 -7.78 9.82 8.91
N TYR A 171 -8.19 9.03 9.90
CA TYR A 171 -7.38 8.72 11.07
C TYR A 171 -6.78 7.33 10.89
N LEU A 172 -5.46 7.21 10.96
CA LEU A 172 -4.77 5.92 10.96
C LEU A 172 -4.57 5.47 12.40
N LEU A 173 -5.00 4.25 12.68
CA LEU A 173 -4.73 3.58 13.94
C LEU A 173 -3.36 2.90 13.88
N ALA A 174 -2.90 2.48 15.06
CA ALA A 174 -1.73 1.65 15.22
C ALA A 174 -1.73 0.45 14.26
N GLN A 175 -0.63 0.29 13.54
CA GLN A 175 -0.37 -0.82 12.64
C GLN A 175 0.58 -1.81 13.31
N GLU A 176 0.44 -3.09 12.97
CA GLU A 176 1.32 -4.19 13.42
C GLU A 176 1.66 -4.16 14.92
N ARG A 177 0.67 -4.54 15.73
CA ARG A 177 0.84 -4.69 17.19
C ARG A 177 1.33 -6.09 17.53
N ASP A 178 2.26 -6.16 18.47
CA ASP A 178 2.78 -7.40 19.02
C ASP A 178 1.64 -8.21 19.67
N ARG A 179 1.41 -9.42 19.15
CA ARG A 179 0.32 -10.29 19.61
C ARG A 179 0.71 -11.19 20.79
N ARG A 180 1.99 -11.22 21.15
CA ARG A 180 2.51 -12.03 22.26
C ARG A 180 3.60 -11.27 22.98
N THR A 181 3.59 -11.39 24.31
CA THR A 181 4.75 -10.98 25.11
C THR A 181 5.81 -12.06 24.97
N LEU A 182 6.86 -11.78 24.23
CA LEU A 182 8.02 -12.66 24.11
C LEU A 182 9.14 -12.06 24.97
N ASN A 183 9.51 -12.77 26.03
CA ASN A 183 10.75 -12.51 26.78
C ASN A 183 11.84 -13.40 26.16
N VAL A 184 12.40 -12.98 25.03
CA VAL A 184 13.62 -13.58 24.49
C VAL A 184 14.76 -12.68 24.96
N SER A 185 15.88 -13.23 25.46
CA SER A 185 17.06 -12.46 25.91
C SER A 185 17.39 -11.31 24.95
N GLY A 186 16.96 -10.09 25.29
CA GLY A 186 17.16 -8.87 24.50
C GLY A 186 15.96 -8.28 23.74
N ASN A 187 14.80 -8.94 23.68
CA ASN A 187 13.56 -8.37 23.13
C ASN A 187 12.46 -8.41 24.19
N ARG A 188 11.97 -7.24 24.63
CA ARG A 188 10.70 -7.15 25.35
C ARG A 188 9.63 -6.73 24.37
N LEU A 189 9.11 -7.67 23.58
CA LEU A 189 7.86 -7.43 22.86
C LEU A 189 6.74 -7.44 23.91
N LYS A 190 5.99 -6.36 24.08
CA LYS A 190 4.85 -6.32 25.01
C LYS A 190 3.56 -6.48 24.22
N THR A 191 2.67 -7.34 24.69
CA THR A 191 1.38 -7.55 24.05
C THR A 191 0.63 -6.22 23.88
N GLY A 192 0.15 -5.95 22.67
CA GLY A 192 -0.63 -4.74 22.35
C GLY A 192 0.23 -3.50 22.07
N GLU A 193 1.54 -3.57 22.25
CA GLU A 193 2.45 -2.50 21.85
C GLU A 193 2.66 -2.52 20.32
N VAL A 194 2.86 -1.32 19.75
CA VAL A 194 3.16 -1.16 18.33
C VAL A 194 4.58 -1.62 18.06
N THR A 195 4.80 -2.37 16.97
CA THR A 195 6.15 -2.77 16.56
C THR A 195 6.97 -1.52 16.24
N VAL A 196 8.24 -1.49 16.63
CA VAL A 196 9.11 -0.34 16.37
C VAL A 196 9.30 -0.15 14.87
N GLY A 197 9.18 1.09 14.40
CA GLY A 197 9.21 1.43 12.97
C GLY A 197 7.84 1.39 12.29
N GLU A 198 6.81 0.88 12.96
CA GLU A 198 5.44 0.82 12.44
C GLU A 198 4.62 2.04 12.84
N ILE A 199 3.53 2.28 12.09
CA ILE A 199 2.65 3.43 12.30
C ILE A 199 1.97 3.31 13.66
N SER A 200 2.19 4.28 14.54
CA SER A 200 1.51 4.40 15.83
C SER A 200 0.13 5.04 15.66
N ASN A 201 0.08 6.14 14.91
CA ASN A 201 -1.15 6.80 14.51
C ASN A 201 -0.88 7.83 13.40
N GLY A 202 -1.93 8.31 12.74
CA GLY A 202 -1.78 9.39 11.77
C GLY A 202 -3.11 10.10 11.47
N ILE A 203 -3.00 11.30 10.91
CA ILE A 203 -4.12 12.06 10.37
C ILE A 203 -3.84 12.41 8.92
N GLN A 204 -4.87 12.39 8.09
CA GLN A 204 -4.79 12.81 6.70
C GLN A 204 -6.07 13.55 6.33
N VAL A 205 -5.94 14.54 5.46
CA VAL A 205 -7.04 15.25 4.82
C VAL A 205 -6.69 15.45 3.35
N GLY A 206 -7.69 15.48 2.49
CA GLY A 206 -7.47 15.73 1.08
C GLY A 206 -8.75 16.05 0.32
N ALA A 207 -8.53 16.59 -0.88
CA ALA A 207 -9.57 16.92 -1.82
C ALA A 207 -9.13 16.49 -3.22
N LYS A 208 -10.08 16.02 -4.02
CA LYS A 208 -9.88 15.73 -5.44
C LYS A 208 -11.06 16.25 -6.24
N TYR A 209 -10.76 16.94 -7.33
CA TYR A 209 -11.70 17.31 -8.37
C TYR A 209 -11.35 16.52 -9.63
N ASP A 210 -12.31 15.81 -10.22
CA ASP A 210 -12.18 15.01 -11.44
C ASP A 210 -13.44 15.17 -12.26
N ALA A 211 -13.49 16.25 -13.04
CA ALA A 211 -14.60 16.58 -13.93
C ALA A 211 -14.15 17.58 -15.00
N ASN A 212 -14.94 17.71 -16.08
CA ASN A 212 -14.67 18.65 -17.18
C ASN A 212 -13.26 18.51 -17.75
N ASN A 213 -12.80 17.27 -17.96
CA ASN A 213 -11.47 16.93 -18.45
C ASN A 213 -10.30 17.33 -17.53
N ILE A 214 -10.56 17.89 -16.36
CA ILE A 214 -9.52 18.34 -15.43
C ILE A 214 -9.50 17.44 -14.20
N ILE A 215 -8.30 17.07 -13.78
CA ILE A 215 -8.06 16.35 -12.54
C ILE A 215 -7.16 17.22 -11.67
N VAL A 216 -7.61 17.57 -10.48
CA VAL A 216 -6.80 18.26 -9.47
C VAL A 216 -6.95 17.50 -8.16
N GLY A 217 -5.85 17.15 -7.52
CA GLY A 217 -5.87 16.50 -6.22
C GLY A 217 -4.86 17.13 -5.28
N ILE A 218 -5.20 17.22 -3.99
CA ILE A 218 -4.27 17.61 -2.94
C ILE A 218 -4.56 16.85 -1.66
N ALA A 219 -3.52 16.29 -1.03
CA ALA A 219 -3.60 15.69 0.30
C ALA A 219 -2.50 16.22 1.19
N TYR A 220 -2.81 16.27 2.48
CA TYR A 220 -1.85 16.50 3.53
C TYR A 220 -2.04 15.47 4.63
N GLY A 221 -0.95 15.05 5.26
CA GLY A 221 -1.03 14.10 6.36
C GLY A 221 0.16 14.16 7.28
N ARG A 222 -0.08 13.79 8.53
CA ARG A 222 0.94 13.59 9.55
C ARG A 222 0.84 12.17 10.08
N THR A 223 1.95 11.46 10.07
CA THR A 223 2.04 10.09 10.57
C THR A 223 3.13 9.99 11.62
N ASN A 224 2.79 9.41 12.77
CA ASN A 224 3.72 9.11 13.84
C ASN A 224 4.05 7.61 13.81
N TYR A 225 5.33 7.28 13.90
CA TYR A 225 5.82 5.92 13.95
C TYR A 225 6.36 5.61 15.35
N LYS A 226 6.22 4.35 15.77
CA LYS A 226 6.73 3.90 17.06
C LYS A 226 8.26 3.90 17.04
N ASP A 227 8.84 4.45 18.11
CA ASP A 227 10.28 4.55 18.32
C ASP A 227 10.73 3.69 19.51
N SER A 228 11.99 3.25 19.49
CA SER A 228 12.69 2.65 20.62
C SER A 228 14.17 3.01 20.61
N ASN A 229 14.74 3.34 21.77
CA ASN A 229 16.18 3.42 21.98
C ASN A 229 16.72 2.11 22.60
N GLU A 230 16.31 0.95 22.10
CA GLU A 230 16.80 -0.32 22.64
C GLU A 230 18.22 -0.63 22.14
N THR A 231 19.16 -0.71 23.07
CA THR A 231 20.49 -1.26 22.82
C THR A 231 20.46 -2.74 23.21
N ARG A 232 20.65 -3.64 22.25
CA ARG A 232 20.63 -5.09 22.47
C ARG A 232 22.05 -5.61 22.54
N SER A 233 22.50 -6.11 23.68
CA SER A 233 23.77 -6.82 23.77
C SER A 233 23.51 -8.32 23.72
N ARG A 234 24.12 -9.01 22.74
CA ARG A 234 24.08 -10.47 22.59
C ARG A 234 25.44 -11.01 23.03
N GLY A 235 25.49 -11.63 24.20
CA GLY A 235 26.67 -12.34 24.69
C GLY A 235 26.69 -13.79 24.17
N SER A 236 27.84 -14.25 23.68
CA SER A 236 28.13 -15.65 23.44
C SER A 236 29.22 -16.09 24.44
N THR A 237 28.92 -17.11 25.24
CA THR A 237 29.88 -17.70 26.17
C THR A 237 30.24 -19.08 25.64
N THR A 238 31.51 -19.26 25.28
CA THR A 238 32.10 -20.59 25.04
C THR A 238 33.20 -20.75 26.09
N SER A 239 33.45 -21.99 26.56
CA SER A 239 34.07 -22.37 27.86
C SER A 239 35.38 -21.72 28.34
N SER A 240 35.91 -20.69 27.67
CA SER A 240 37.01 -19.84 28.14
C SER A 240 37.03 -18.39 27.58
N THR A 241 36.04 -17.96 26.78
CA THR A 241 35.98 -16.59 26.21
C THR A 241 34.54 -16.07 26.14
N THR A 242 34.30 -14.87 26.69
CA THR A 242 33.01 -14.16 26.59
C THR A 242 33.09 -13.12 25.47
N SER A 243 32.30 -13.30 24.41
CA SER A 243 32.19 -12.32 23.32
C SER A 243 30.84 -11.60 23.40
N THR A 244 30.83 -10.29 23.60
CA THR A 244 29.61 -9.48 23.64
C THR A 244 29.46 -8.68 22.35
N THR A 245 28.43 -8.96 21.56
CA THR A 245 28.08 -8.19 20.36
C THR A 245 26.90 -7.28 20.68
N THR A 246 27.10 -5.96 20.63
CA THR A 246 26.02 -4.98 20.85
C THR A 246 25.39 -4.58 19.52
N TYR A 247 24.13 -4.95 19.33
CA TYR A 247 23.24 -4.48 18.27
C TYR A 247 22.43 -3.29 18.76
N ILE A 248 22.65 -2.12 18.18
CA ILE A 248 21.82 -0.95 18.48
C ILE A 248 20.57 -1.05 17.61
N TYR A 249 19.42 -1.37 18.20
CA TYR A 249 18.14 -1.23 17.51
C TYR A 249 17.73 0.24 17.59
N GLN A 250 18.19 1.02 16.61
CA GLN A 250 17.77 2.42 16.50
C GLN A 250 16.38 2.46 15.88
N GLY A 251 15.36 2.43 16.74
CA GLY A 251 14.08 3.01 16.37
C GLY A 251 14.33 4.43 15.86
N LYS A 252 13.67 4.78 14.77
CA LYS A 252 13.77 6.13 14.22
C LYS A 252 12.60 6.90 14.82
N LYS A 253 12.85 7.93 15.63
CA LYS A 253 11.83 8.94 15.94
C LYS A 253 11.34 9.50 14.62
N GLN A 254 10.15 9.11 14.19
CA GLN A 254 9.63 9.46 12.89
C GLN A 254 8.24 10.03 13.07
N GLU A 255 8.19 11.35 13.10
CA GLU A 255 7.01 12.07 12.64
C GLU A 255 7.26 12.43 11.18
N VAL A 256 6.41 11.96 10.29
CA VAL A 256 6.44 12.30 8.87
C VAL A 256 5.25 13.19 8.57
N ASN A 257 5.53 14.41 8.14
CA ASN A 257 4.53 15.31 7.57
C ASN A 257 4.67 15.26 6.06
N GLY A 258 3.61 14.87 5.36
CA GLY A 258 3.60 14.72 3.91
C GLY A 258 2.54 15.58 3.26
N ALA A 259 2.78 15.97 2.01
CA ALA A 259 1.81 16.56 1.11
C ALA A 259 1.90 15.86 -0.25
N LEU A 260 0.77 15.70 -0.92
CA LEU A 260 0.64 15.16 -2.26
C LEU A 260 -0.18 16.14 -3.09
N ALA A 261 0.20 16.35 -4.35
CA ALA A 261 -0.60 17.11 -5.29
C ALA A 261 -0.54 16.47 -6.68
N SER A 262 -1.69 16.47 -7.35
CA SER A 262 -1.88 15.86 -8.66
C SER A 262 -2.60 16.83 -9.58
N LEU A 263 -2.13 16.93 -10.82
CA LEU A 263 -2.74 17.73 -11.87
C LEU A 263 -2.80 16.91 -13.14
N GLY A 264 -3.96 16.81 -13.78
CA GLY A 264 -4.12 16.09 -15.03
C GLY A 264 -5.16 16.72 -15.95
N TYR A 265 -5.03 16.40 -17.23
CA TYR A 265 -5.96 16.78 -18.27
C TYR A 265 -6.31 15.59 -19.18
N ARG A 266 -7.58 15.47 -19.55
CA ARG A 266 -8.12 14.43 -20.42
C ARG A 266 -8.45 15.01 -21.79
N PHE A 267 -7.68 14.61 -22.80
CA PHE A 267 -7.94 14.91 -24.20
C PHE A 267 -9.00 13.94 -24.70
N SER A 268 -10.27 14.36 -24.64
CA SER A 268 -11.43 13.54 -25.01
C SER A 268 -11.33 12.98 -26.42
N ASP A 269 -10.86 13.80 -27.37
CA ASP A 269 -10.76 13.45 -28.78
C ASP A 269 -9.73 12.33 -29.06
N LEU A 270 -8.76 12.15 -28.16
CA LEU A 270 -7.66 11.20 -28.30
C LEU A 270 -7.76 10.03 -27.30
N GLY A 271 -8.77 10.03 -26.41
CA GLY A 271 -8.82 9.10 -25.28
C GLY A 271 -7.61 9.19 -24.34
N LEU A 272 -6.86 10.30 -24.40
CA LEU A 272 -5.56 10.47 -23.77
C LEU A 272 -5.69 11.19 -22.42
N LEU A 273 -5.03 10.68 -21.38
CA LEU A 273 -4.85 11.37 -20.11
C LEU A 273 -3.37 11.70 -19.90
N VAL A 274 -3.08 12.97 -19.68
CA VAL A 274 -1.76 13.45 -19.25
C VAL A 274 -1.90 13.92 -17.81
N SER A 275 -1.11 13.36 -16.90
CA SER A 275 -1.09 13.79 -15.50
C SER A 275 0.32 13.91 -14.93
N LEU A 276 0.41 14.77 -13.93
CA LEU A 276 1.58 15.06 -13.13
C LEU A 276 1.23 14.88 -11.66
N ASP A 277 1.95 13.97 -11.01
CA ASP A 277 1.91 13.81 -9.56
C ASP A 277 3.20 14.37 -8.94
N SER A 278 3.04 15.06 -7.82
CA SER A 278 4.12 15.60 -7.01
C SER A 278 3.86 15.32 -5.54
N GLY A 279 4.93 15.15 -4.78
CA GLY A 279 4.85 14.86 -3.36
C GLY A 279 6.01 15.47 -2.60
N TYR A 280 5.74 15.83 -1.36
CA TYR A 280 6.73 16.32 -0.42
C TYR A 280 6.55 15.62 0.90
N ALA A 281 7.64 15.23 1.56
CA ALA A 281 7.58 14.77 2.94
C ALA A 281 8.78 15.23 3.75
N LYS A 282 8.50 15.63 4.98
CA LYS A 282 9.47 16.07 5.98
C LYS A 282 9.38 15.17 7.18
N THR A 283 10.49 14.50 7.48
CA THR A 283 10.66 13.74 8.72
C THR A 283 11.24 14.67 9.79
N LYS A 284 10.62 14.73 10.97
CA LYS A 284 11.20 15.40 12.15
C LYS A 284 11.83 14.35 13.08
N ASN A 285 12.89 14.75 13.79
CA ASN A 285 13.65 13.96 14.79
C ASN A 285 14.56 12.86 14.23
N TYR A 286 15.22 13.11 13.09
CA TYR A 286 16.22 12.19 12.53
C TYR A 286 17.57 12.32 13.27
N LYS A 287 18.18 11.21 13.71
CA LYS A 287 19.56 11.18 14.25
C LYS A 287 20.65 11.21 13.16
N ALA A 288 20.29 11.37 11.88
CA ALA A 288 21.23 11.60 10.77
C ALA A 288 20.81 12.84 9.94
N LYS A 289 21.59 13.21 8.92
CA LYS A 289 21.39 14.44 8.12
C LYS A 289 20.00 14.49 7.45
N HIS A 290 19.44 15.70 7.37
CA HIS A 290 18.19 16.01 6.68
C HIS A 290 18.23 15.55 5.22
N GLU A 291 17.32 14.67 4.79
CA GLU A 291 17.12 14.34 3.38
C GLU A 291 15.88 15.08 2.83
N LYS A 292 16.10 15.97 1.86
CA LYS A 292 15.04 16.54 1.02
C LYS A 292 14.85 15.60 -0.17
N LYS A 293 13.60 15.22 -0.48
CA LYS A 293 13.29 14.39 -1.64
C LYS A 293 12.18 15.06 -2.46
N LEU A 294 12.51 15.44 -3.69
CA LEU A 294 11.61 16.01 -4.68
C LEU A 294 11.54 15.02 -5.85
N PHE A 295 10.35 14.60 -6.26
CA PHE A 295 10.18 13.75 -7.43
C PHE A 295 9.06 14.30 -8.33
N ARG A 296 9.30 14.24 -9.64
CA ARG A 296 8.39 14.66 -10.71
C ARG A 296 7.93 13.40 -11.45
N ILE A 297 6.62 13.23 -11.64
CA ILE A 297 6.05 12.04 -12.27
C ILE A 297 5.23 12.47 -13.48
N SER A 298 5.62 12.14 -14.71
CA SER A 298 4.86 12.44 -15.93
C SER A 298 4.50 11.16 -16.67
N ARG A 299 3.23 10.99 -17.08
CA ARG A 299 2.79 9.91 -17.98
C ARG A 299 2.51 10.44 -19.38
N PHE A 300 3.03 9.72 -20.38
CA PHE A 300 2.53 9.67 -21.76
C PHE A 300 2.09 8.22 -22.01
N PRO A 301 0.96 7.94 -22.69
CA PRO A 301 0.59 6.57 -22.99
C PRO A 301 1.51 5.97 -24.06
N ILE A 302 1.60 4.64 -24.01
CA ILE A 302 1.79 3.79 -25.19
C ILE A 302 0.38 3.52 -25.72
#